data_AF-A0A4Q5USF8-F1
#
_entry.id   AF-A0A4Q5USF8-F1
#
_cell.length_a   1.000
_cell.length_b   1.000
_cell.length_c   1.000
_cell.angle_alpha   90.00
_cell.angle_beta   90.00
_cell.angle_gamma   90.00
#
_symmetry.space_group_name_H-M   'P 1'
#
loop_
_entity.id
_entity.type
_entity.pdbx_description
1 polymer ?
#
loop_
_entity_poly.entity_id
_entity_poly.type
_entity_poly.pdbx_seq_one_letter_code
_entity_poly.pdbx_strand_id
1 'polypeptide(L)'
;MKYKFGQLLCILLLPAYFAASQTLLTADGPGNTYERINSVLAPGYNAVEDPECVHPEFGRHIAEVFDADINQFAFEFYAHVTPDNDRCINFDRQRVEIKTYDASPENLKGRLGEIVNYKWRFKIPVGFKPSSSFTHIH
;
A
#
# COMPACT_ATOMS: atom_id res chain seq x y z
N MET A 1 -0.91 -58.79 -42.00
CA MET A 1 -1.02 -58.53 -40.54
C MET A 1 -0.74 -57.05 -40.31
N LYS A 2 -1.78 -56.23 -40.08
CA LYS A 2 -1.66 -54.77 -39.94
C LYS A 2 -1.89 -54.39 -38.48
N TYR A 3 -0.86 -54.00 -37.75
CA TYR A 3 -1.00 -53.48 -36.39
C TYR A 3 -1.18 -51.96 -36.45
N LYS A 4 -2.34 -51.47 -35.99
CA LYS A 4 -2.59 -50.05 -35.75
C LYS A 4 -1.96 -49.67 -34.41
N PHE A 5 -0.97 -48.80 -34.44
CA PHE A 5 -0.36 -48.22 -33.24
C PHE A 5 -1.24 -47.04 -32.79
N GLY A 6 -2.08 -47.26 -31.78
CA GLY A 6 -2.85 -46.19 -31.14
C GLY A 6 -1.96 -45.44 -30.16
N GLN A 7 -1.62 -44.18 -30.45
CA GLN A 7 -1.00 -43.29 -29.48
C GLN A 7 -2.05 -42.86 -28.46
N LEU A 8 -1.92 -43.35 -27.23
CA LEU A 8 -2.70 -42.89 -26.09
C LEU A 8 -2.08 -41.57 -25.59
N LEU A 9 -2.70 -40.44 -25.92
CA LEU A 9 -2.31 -39.13 -25.41
C LEU A 9 -2.76 -39.03 -23.94
N CYS A 10 -1.84 -39.26 -23.01
CA CYS A 10 -2.09 -39.09 -21.58
C CYS A 10 -2.01 -37.59 -21.24
N ILE A 11 -3.16 -36.92 -21.19
CA ILE A 11 -3.25 -35.52 -20.75
C ILE A 11 -3.05 -35.52 -19.22
N LEU A 12 -1.87 -35.12 -18.78
CA LEU A 12 -1.58 -34.82 -17.38
C LEU A 12 -2.39 -33.59 -16.95
N LEU A 13 -3.54 -33.82 -16.31
CA LEU A 13 -4.28 -32.80 -15.59
C LEU A 13 -3.50 -32.43 -14.32
N LEU A 14 -2.61 -31.44 -14.44
CA LEU A 14 -2.03 -30.75 -13.28
C LEU A 14 -3.15 -29.99 -12.57
N PRO A 15 -3.47 -30.30 -11.29
CA PRO A 15 -4.38 -29.46 -10.54
C PRO A 15 -3.76 -28.06 -10.42
N ALA A 16 -4.48 -27.05 -10.86
CA ALA A 16 -4.12 -25.66 -10.64
C ALA A 16 -4.22 -25.40 -9.14
N TYR A 17 -3.09 -25.47 -8.43
CA TYR A 17 -3.01 -25.00 -7.06
C TYR A 17 -3.19 -23.48 -7.09
N PHE A 18 -4.36 -23.01 -6.64
CA PHE A 18 -4.54 -21.60 -6.31
C PHE A 18 -3.71 -21.30 -5.06
N ALA A 19 -2.46 -20.88 -5.26
CA ALA A 19 -1.68 -20.27 -4.20
C ALA A 19 -2.30 -18.89 -3.91
N ALA A 20 -2.89 -18.71 -2.73
CA ALA A 20 -3.26 -17.39 -2.26
C ALA A 20 -1.97 -16.60 -2.01
N SER A 21 -1.55 -15.81 -3.00
CA SER A 21 -0.41 -14.90 -2.85
C SER A 21 -0.86 -13.70 -2.03
N GLN A 22 -0.25 -13.53 -0.86
CA GLN A 22 -0.42 -12.30 -0.10
C GLN A 22 0.39 -11.18 -0.76
N THR A 23 -0.23 -10.07 -1.10
CA THR A 23 0.52 -8.85 -1.45
C THR A 23 1.07 -8.24 -0.18
N LEU A 24 2.37 -7.92 -0.20
CA LEU A 24 3.09 -7.36 0.93
C LEU A 24 3.76 -6.04 0.53
N LEU A 25 3.42 -4.97 1.25
CA LEU A 25 4.14 -3.71 1.26
C LEU A 25 4.95 -3.64 2.56
N THR A 26 6.27 -3.48 2.48
CA THR A 26 7.15 -3.53 3.66
C THR A 26 8.31 -2.59 3.47
N ALA A 27 8.46 -1.56 4.30
CA ALA A 27 9.58 -0.65 4.17
C ALA A 27 10.94 -1.39 4.14
N ASP A 28 11.81 -1.01 3.20
CA ASP A 28 13.15 -1.60 3.03
C ASP A 28 14.30 -0.60 3.13
N GLY A 29 13.99 0.69 3.29
CA GLY A 29 14.97 1.72 3.61
C GLY A 29 14.72 3.01 2.86
N PRO A 30 15.43 4.09 3.22
CA PRO A 30 15.23 5.39 2.60
C PRO A 30 15.71 5.41 1.13
N GLY A 31 15.08 6.25 0.31
CA GLY A 31 15.55 6.61 -1.03
C GLY A 31 14.49 6.50 -2.13
N ASN A 32 13.53 5.58 -2.01
CA ASN A 32 12.55 5.28 -3.05
C ASN A 32 11.14 5.02 -2.48
N THR A 33 10.79 5.67 -1.36
CA THR A 33 9.57 5.39 -0.60
C THR A 33 8.28 5.47 -1.43
N TYR A 34 8.10 6.51 -2.25
CA TYR A 34 6.88 6.64 -3.06
C TYR A 34 6.87 5.62 -4.19
N GLU A 35 8.03 5.41 -4.82
CA GLU A 35 8.22 4.42 -5.87
C GLU A 35 7.92 3.01 -5.35
N ARG A 36 8.33 2.71 -4.12
CA ARG A 36 8.06 1.45 -3.44
C ARG A 36 6.58 1.25 -3.17
N ILE A 37 5.92 2.25 -2.59
CA ILE A 37 4.47 2.25 -2.36
C ILE A 37 3.74 2.02 -3.69
N ASN A 38 4.10 2.80 -4.72
CA ASN A 38 3.48 2.72 -6.04
C ASN A 38 3.75 1.37 -6.72
N SER A 39 4.94 0.80 -6.59
CA SER A 39 5.29 -0.51 -7.16
C SER A 39 4.42 -1.67 -6.65
N VAL A 40 3.79 -1.51 -5.48
CA VAL A 40 2.92 -2.52 -4.89
C VAL A 40 1.45 -2.14 -5.06
N LEU A 41 1.08 -0.90 -4.71
CA LEU A 41 -0.33 -0.49 -4.62
C LEU A 41 -0.90 0.01 -5.94
N ALA A 42 -0.09 0.61 -6.83
CA ALA A 42 -0.55 1.14 -8.11
C ALA A 42 0.59 1.22 -9.14
N PRO A 43 1.10 0.08 -9.65
CA PRO A 43 2.24 0.06 -10.56
C PRO A 43 1.97 0.91 -11.81
N GLY A 44 2.85 1.89 -12.08
CA GLY A 44 2.70 2.83 -13.19
C GLY A 44 1.78 4.03 -12.90
N TYR A 45 1.24 4.15 -11.69
CA TYR A 45 0.39 5.25 -11.25
C TYR A 45 0.80 5.76 -9.86
N ASN A 46 -0.02 6.63 -9.25
CA ASN A 46 0.24 7.22 -7.94
C ASN A 46 -0.80 6.77 -6.89
N ALA A 47 -0.33 6.01 -5.91
CA ALA A 47 -1.08 5.58 -4.73
C ALA A 47 -0.87 6.52 -3.54
N VAL A 48 0.07 7.46 -3.60
CA VAL A 48 0.34 8.43 -2.54
C VAL A 48 -0.52 9.67 -2.75
N GLU A 49 -1.18 10.10 -1.68
CA GLU A 49 -1.92 11.35 -1.61
C GLU A 49 -1.32 12.24 -0.52
N ASP A 50 -0.73 13.36 -0.92
CA ASP A 50 0.08 14.22 -0.05
C ASP A 50 -0.18 15.72 -0.29
N PRO A 51 0.30 16.60 0.60
CA PRO A 51 0.17 18.05 0.47
C PRO A 51 1.44 18.75 -0.04
N GLU A 52 2.37 18.07 -0.73
CA GLU A 52 3.68 18.66 -1.10
C GLU A 52 3.58 19.92 -1.97
N CYS A 53 2.43 20.12 -2.61
CA CYS A 53 2.14 21.28 -3.44
C CYS A 53 2.17 22.64 -2.69
N VAL A 54 2.11 22.67 -1.35
CA VAL A 54 2.08 23.93 -0.57
C VAL A 54 3.41 24.36 0.06
N HIS A 55 4.37 23.46 0.21
CA HIS A 55 5.69 23.71 0.82
C HIS A 55 6.72 22.69 0.31
N PRO A 56 7.04 22.73 -1.00
CA PRO A 56 7.94 21.76 -1.61
C PRO A 56 9.33 21.68 -0.95
N GLU A 57 9.74 22.71 -0.19
CA GLU A 57 10.96 22.71 0.61
C GLU A 57 10.99 21.68 1.74
N PHE A 58 9.83 21.23 2.24
CA PHE A 58 9.76 20.15 3.22
C PHE A 58 10.15 18.80 2.59
N GLY A 59 9.82 18.61 1.31
CA GLY A 59 9.99 17.35 0.60
C GLY A 59 8.86 16.37 0.93
N ARG A 60 9.18 15.07 0.95
CA ARG A 60 8.18 14.00 1.01
C ARG A 60 7.50 13.87 2.38
N HIS A 61 6.17 13.74 2.38
CA HIS A 61 5.35 13.52 3.59
C HIS A 61 5.26 12.07 4.03
N ILE A 62 5.86 11.15 3.29
CA ILE A 62 6.06 9.76 3.74
C ILE A 62 7.53 9.39 3.52
N ALA A 63 8.19 8.92 4.57
CA ALA A 63 9.56 8.43 4.54
C ALA A 63 9.66 7.02 5.12
N GLU A 64 10.74 6.31 4.77
CA GLU A 64 11.12 5.07 5.44
C GLU A 64 12.17 5.36 6.51
N VAL A 65 11.78 5.15 7.76
CA VAL A 65 12.59 5.46 8.94
C VAL A 65 12.84 4.16 9.71
N PHE A 66 14.07 3.95 10.18
CA PHE A 66 14.41 2.78 10.98
C PHE A 66 13.83 2.91 12.39
N ASP A 67 12.98 1.98 12.78
CA ASP A 67 12.38 1.90 14.11
C ASP A 67 13.13 0.84 14.95
N ALA A 68 13.83 1.31 15.98
CA ALA A 68 14.64 0.45 16.85
C ALA A 68 13.79 -0.48 17.74
N ASP A 69 12.53 -0.13 18.04
CA ASP A 69 11.66 -0.96 18.90
C ASP A 69 11.24 -2.26 18.20
N ILE A 70 11.13 -2.22 16.86
CA ILE A 70 10.79 -3.36 16.02
C ILE A 70 11.96 -3.84 15.14
N ASN A 71 13.12 -3.19 15.24
CA ASN A 71 14.35 -3.47 14.50
C ASN A 71 14.14 -3.59 12.98
N GLN A 72 13.31 -2.70 12.41
CA GLN A 72 12.87 -2.71 11.02
C GLN A 72 12.63 -1.28 10.53
N PHE A 73 12.69 -1.05 9.22
CA PHE A 73 12.16 0.19 8.64
C PHE A 73 10.64 0.21 8.70
N ALA A 74 10.06 1.39 8.89
CA ALA A 74 8.64 1.66 8.86
C ALA A 74 8.35 2.88 7.99
N PHE A 75 7.14 2.93 7.41
CA PHE A 75 6.66 4.12 6.74
C PHE A 75 6.21 5.14 7.80
N GLU A 76 6.89 6.26 7.89
CA GLU A 76 6.56 7.39 8.76
C GLU A 76 5.83 8.45 7.95
N PHE A 77 4.64 8.85 8.42
CA PHE A 77 3.77 9.83 7.78
C PHE A 77 3.87 11.15 8.54
N TYR A 78 4.17 12.23 7.84
CA TYR A 78 4.29 13.57 8.41
C TYR A 78 3.06 14.39 8.04
N ALA A 79 2.38 14.95 9.04
CA ALA A 79 1.28 15.89 8.83
C ALA A 79 1.48 17.13 9.72
N HIS A 80 1.47 18.31 9.12
CA HIS A 80 1.63 19.60 9.78
C HIS A 80 0.29 20.31 9.89
N VAL A 81 0.02 20.96 11.02
CA VAL A 81 -1.21 21.77 11.20
C VAL A 81 -1.30 22.91 10.15
N THR A 82 -0.16 23.44 9.72
CA THR A 82 -0.04 24.42 8.64
C THR A 82 1.33 24.19 8.00
N PRO A 83 1.48 24.23 6.66
CA PRO A 83 0.48 24.60 5.65
C PRO A 83 -0.28 23.44 5.00
N ASP A 84 -0.11 22.18 5.45
CA ASP A 84 -0.68 21.01 4.77
C ASP A 84 -2.18 21.15 4.46
N ASN A 85 -2.60 20.59 3.32
CA ASN A 85 -3.99 20.58 2.86
C ASN A 85 -4.34 19.22 2.20
N ASP A 86 -5.47 19.13 1.49
CA ASP A 86 -5.82 17.94 0.72
C ASP A 86 -5.44 18.14 -0.74
N ARG A 87 -4.19 17.83 -1.07
CA ARG A 87 -3.63 17.76 -2.43
C ARG A 87 -3.81 19.03 -3.26
N CYS A 88 -3.87 20.21 -2.62
CA CYS A 88 -4.24 21.48 -3.25
C CYS A 88 -5.60 21.48 -3.96
N ILE A 89 -6.49 20.57 -3.55
CA ILE A 89 -7.87 20.46 -4.07
C ILE A 89 -8.84 20.95 -3.00
N ASN A 90 -8.72 20.44 -1.78
CA ASN A 90 -9.54 20.90 -0.64
C ASN A 90 -8.66 21.57 0.41
N PHE A 91 -9.20 22.61 1.05
CA PHE A 91 -8.49 23.46 2.01
C PHE A 91 -9.15 23.47 3.40
N ASP A 92 -10.20 22.66 3.57
CA ASP A 92 -10.91 22.43 4.84
C ASP A 92 -10.35 21.24 5.63
N ARG A 93 -9.43 20.49 5.03
CA ARG A 93 -8.86 19.24 5.57
C ARG A 93 -7.44 19.02 5.05
N GLN A 94 -6.76 18.05 5.64
CA GLN A 94 -5.40 17.63 5.29
C GLN A 94 -5.42 16.16 4.88
N ARG A 95 -4.52 15.76 3.97
CA ARG A 95 -4.39 14.36 3.57
C ARG A 95 -2.93 13.95 3.41
N VAL A 96 -2.57 12.86 4.07
CA VAL A 96 -1.33 12.10 3.86
C VAL A 96 -1.70 10.63 3.92
N GLU A 97 -1.89 10.01 2.76
CA GLU A 97 -2.48 8.67 2.65
C GLU A 97 -1.77 7.84 1.58
N ILE A 98 -1.85 6.52 1.73
CA ILE A 98 -1.59 5.56 0.66
C ILE A 98 -2.88 4.81 0.38
N LYS A 99 -3.16 4.52 -0.89
CA LYS A 99 -4.44 3.90 -1.28
C LYS A 99 -4.31 2.81 -2.32
N THR A 100 -5.28 1.90 -2.30
CA THR A 100 -5.64 1.06 -3.44
C THR A 100 -6.87 1.65 -4.11
N TYR A 101 -6.91 1.66 -5.44
CA TYR A 101 -7.99 2.27 -6.22
C TYR A 101 -8.15 1.61 -7.60
N ASP A 102 -8.83 2.23 -8.56
CA ASP A 102 -9.18 1.62 -9.85
C ASP A 102 -7.96 1.24 -10.71
N ALA A 103 -6.82 1.92 -10.52
CA ALA A 103 -5.55 1.58 -11.19
C ALA A 103 -4.71 0.50 -10.48
N SER A 104 -5.11 0.07 -9.28
CA SER A 104 -4.39 -0.97 -8.54
C SER A 104 -4.46 -2.33 -9.24
N PRO A 105 -3.53 -3.26 -8.95
CA PRO A 105 -3.66 -4.66 -9.33
C PRO A 105 -5.00 -5.25 -8.90
N GLU A 106 -5.60 -6.13 -9.70
CA GLU A 106 -6.94 -6.67 -9.44
C GLU A 106 -7.04 -7.38 -8.08
N ASN A 107 -5.97 -8.03 -7.64
CA ASN A 107 -5.93 -8.74 -6.37
C ASN A 107 -5.91 -7.81 -5.13
N LEU A 108 -5.80 -6.49 -5.34
CA LEU A 108 -5.91 -5.47 -4.29
C LEU A 108 -7.28 -4.79 -4.25
N LYS A 109 -8.15 -5.07 -5.22
CA LYS A 109 -9.50 -4.48 -5.31
C LYS A 109 -10.50 -5.42 -4.65
N GLY A 110 -11.25 -4.92 -3.67
CA GLY A 110 -12.38 -5.67 -3.13
C GLY A 110 -13.58 -5.64 -4.09
N ARG A 111 -14.19 -6.80 -4.33
CA ARG A 111 -15.46 -6.91 -5.07
C ARG A 111 -16.62 -7.28 -4.16
N LEU A 112 -17.85 -6.98 -4.61
CA LEU A 112 -19.06 -7.34 -3.88
C LEU A 112 -19.12 -8.86 -3.68
N GLY A 113 -19.27 -9.29 -2.42
CA GLY A 113 -19.32 -10.70 -2.05
C GLY A 113 -17.95 -11.33 -1.75
N GLU A 114 -16.84 -10.60 -1.92
CA GLU A 114 -15.51 -11.07 -1.53
C GLU A 114 -15.20 -10.75 -0.06
N ILE A 115 -14.38 -11.61 0.54
CA ILE A 115 -13.73 -11.33 1.82
C ILE A 115 -12.29 -10.91 1.54
N VAL A 116 -11.96 -9.66 1.86
CA VAL A 116 -10.58 -9.16 1.79
C VAL A 116 -10.02 -9.05 3.20
N ASN A 117 -8.86 -9.65 3.42
CA ASN A 117 -8.17 -9.63 4.71
C ASN A 117 -6.97 -8.70 4.65
N TYR A 118 -6.96 -7.68 5.51
CA TYR A 118 -5.83 -6.75 5.64
C TYR A 118 -5.13 -6.99 6.97
N LYS A 119 -3.80 -6.92 6.96
CA LYS A 119 -2.98 -6.97 8.18
C LYS A 119 -1.93 -5.87 8.10
N TRP A 120 -1.91 -5.00 9.09
CA TRP A 120 -0.97 -3.91 9.22
C TRP A 120 -0.56 -3.74 10.68
N ARG A 121 0.57 -3.08 10.89
CA ARG A 121 1.02 -2.61 12.20
C ARG A 121 1.04 -1.10 12.16
N PHE A 122 0.77 -0.48 13.29
CA PHE A 122 0.81 0.96 13.44
C PHE A 122 1.35 1.33 14.79
N LYS A 123 2.09 2.44 14.81
CA LYS A 123 2.73 2.99 15.98
C LYS A 123 2.40 4.47 16.04
N ILE A 124 2.05 4.94 17.24
CA ILE A 124 1.88 6.36 17.52
C ILE A 124 3.17 6.84 18.20
N PRO A 125 3.81 7.91 17.71
CA PRO A 125 5.00 8.44 18.36
C PRO A 125 4.67 8.96 19.77
N VAL A 126 5.65 8.87 20.67
CA VAL A 126 5.54 9.47 22.01
C VAL A 126 5.29 10.96 21.87
N GLY A 127 4.32 11.48 22.63
CA GLY A 127 3.96 12.89 22.61
C GLY A 127 2.91 13.27 21.56
N PHE A 128 2.33 12.30 20.83
CA PHE A 128 1.14 12.55 20.00
C PHE A 128 0.03 13.21 20.82
N LYS A 129 -0.56 14.27 20.25
CA LYS A 129 -1.64 15.04 20.87
C LYS A 129 -2.93 14.81 20.07
N PRO A 130 -3.84 13.96 20.55
CA PRO A 130 -5.12 13.76 19.89
C PRO A 130 -5.96 15.05 19.95
N SER A 131 -6.78 15.27 18.93
CA SER A 131 -7.81 16.30 18.97
C SER A 131 -9.05 15.75 19.67
N SER A 132 -9.59 16.49 20.63
CA SER A 132 -10.86 16.14 21.28
C SER A 132 -12.07 16.23 20.34
N SER A 133 -11.95 16.97 19.23
CA SER A 133 -13.02 17.11 18.24
C SER A 133 -13.10 15.91 17.30
N PHE A 134 -11.95 15.34 16.93
CA PHE A 134 -11.88 14.26 15.96
C PHE A 134 -10.54 13.51 16.08
N THR A 135 -10.57 12.32 16.67
CA THR A 135 -9.44 11.37 16.64
C THR A 135 -10.02 9.96 16.68
N HIS A 136 -9.87 9.23 15.58
CA HIS A 136 -10.36 7.86 15.42
C HIS A 136 -9.23 6.85 15.58
N ILE A 137 -8.54 6.95 16.72
CA ILE A 137 -7.50 6.00 17.12
C ILE A 137 -7.98 5.41 18.44
N HIS A 138 -8.40 4.14 18.41
CA HIS A 138 -9.07 3.44 19.50
C HIS A 138 -8.20 2.33 20.09
#